data_AF-W7L9Z9-F1
#
_entry.id   AF-W7L9Z9-F1
#
_cell.length_a   1.000
_cell.length_b   1.000
_cell.length_c   1.000
_cell.angle_alpha   90.00
_cell.angle_beta   90.00
_cell.angle_gamma   90.00
#
_symmetry.space_group_name_H-M   'P 1'
#
loop_
_entity.id
_entity.type
_entity.pdbx_description
1 polymer ?
#
loop_
_entity_poly.entity_id
_entity_poly.type
_entity_poly.pdbx_seq_one_letter_code
_entity_poly.pdbx_strand_id
1 'polypeptide(L)'
;MKRIFASIMIGILLFTAFPIQKTEAAYTYSQAEKLVVQAEKWAGALKWQISVEYNKTLEMPDMKLFNSTKTAYSTAQTAVNSLKDSRKAALQYRLGQNVELHINRAIAYIDALNGGKKIEKLSNELSYLIKEEIYMIRMDDLYHELSYEIRKQAILLYRVYGKSTREAILAKYKLPAEQLKSKVAYFVTVKDLVDKAKLEMAKDEVDIYLMINYLDKANSMLDKITPEHAMRALQTDIVKLSSELSSISESYFEGPMIEGLNTEDGFQETMIVIFDMADYLQEELYLLDEPLKYQQTRILTFEFEGFEYTVLLYKTDENPWVRPDYYTLDITEI
;
A
#
# COMPACT_ATOMS: atom_id res chain seq x y z
N MET A 1 -71.23 -81.02 28.66
CA MET A 1 -69.83 -81.33 29.02
C MET A 1 -68.91 -80.25 28.45
N LYS A 2 -68.11 -79.61 29.33
CA LYS A 2 -66.79 -78.95 29.12
C LYS A 2 -66.60 -78.16 27.80
N ARG A 3 -66.69 -76.82 27.74
CA ARG A 3 -65.70 -75.79 28.16
C ARG A 3 -64.34 -76.30 28.65
N ILE A 4 -63.25 -75.82 28.02
CA ILE A 4 -61.98 -75.30 28.59
C ILE A 4 -60.92 -75.19 27.47
N PHE A 5 -60.31 -74.01 27.31
CA PHE A 5 -58.89 -73.68 27.04
C PHE A 5 -58.86 -72.20 26.59
N ALA A 6 -58.76 -71.24 27.51
CA ALA A 6 -57.56 -70.75 28.22
C ALA A 6 -57.01 -69.48 27.56
N SER A 7 -57.41 -68.34 28.12
CA SER A 7 -56.86 -67.00 27.92
C SER A 7 -55.47 -66.88 28.57
N ILE A 8 -54.57 -66.09 27.98
CA ILE A 8 -53.70 -65.08 28.63
C ILE A 8 -53.15 -64.21 27.48
N MET A 9 -53.65 -62.98 27.37
CA MET A 9 -53.07 -61.94 26.51
C MET A 9 -52.36 -60.96 27.44
N ILE A 10 -51.03 -60.96 27.41
CA ILE A 10 -50.18 -60.03 28.14
C ILE A 10 -50.21 -58.69 27.39
N GLY A 11 -50.85 -57.68 27.97
CA GLY A 11 -50.80 -56.32 27.49
C GLY A 11 -49.45 -55.69 27.81
N ILE A 12 -48.65 -55.44 26.78
CA ILE A 12 -47.40 -54.68 26.86
C ILE A 12 -47.75 -53.19 26.89
N LEU A 13 -47.55 -52.54 28.04
CA LEU A 13 -47.57 -51.08 28.17
C LEU A 13 -46.25 -50.53 27.61
N LEU A 14 -46.30 -50.00 26.40
CA LEU A 14 -45.24 -49.18 25.79
C LEU A 14 -45.17 -47.83 26.51
N PHE A 15 -44.17 -47.69 27.38
CA PHE A 15 -43.77 -46.41 27.96
C PHE A 15 -43.05 -45.60 26.86
N THR A 16 -43.72 -44.62 26.27
CA THR A 16 -43.07 -43.64 25.40
C THR A 16 -42.29 -42.66 26.28
N ALA A 17 -40.97 -42.75 26.20
CA ALA A 17 -40.06 -41.79 26.80
C ALA A 17 -40.20 -40.44 26.08
N PHE A 18 -41.00 -39.53 26.64
CA PHE A 18 -40.94 -38.13 26.29
C PHE A 18 -39.60 -37.56 26.77
N PRO A 19 -38.83 -36.84 25.92
CA PRO A 19 -37.64 -36.15 26.38
C PRO A 19 -38.07 -35.06 27.38
N ILE A 20 -37.64 -35.21 28.64
CA ILE A 20 -37.75 -34.17 29.65
C ILE A 20 -36.91 -32.99 29.16
N GLN A 21 -37.56 -31.96 28.64
CA GLN A 21 -36.93 -30.66 28.46
C GLN A 21 -36.42 -30.22 29.84
N LYS A 22 -35.10 -30.20 30.03
CA LYS A 22 -34.49 -29.45 31.13
C LYS A 22 -34.86 -27.99 30.91
N THR A 23 -35.91 -27.53 31.54
CA THR A 23 -36.15 -26.12 31.74
C THR A 23 -35.04 -25.64 32.68
N GLU A 24 -33.96 -25.09 32.12
CA GLU A 24 -33.07 -24.24 32.91
C GLU A 24 -33.96 -23.18 33.57
N ALA A 25 -33.95 -23.13 34.90
CA ALA A 25 -34.77 -22.18 35.64
C ALA A 25 -34.46 -20.77 35.11
N ALA A 26 -35.50 -20.07 34.67
CA ALA A 26 -35.35 -18.71 34.16
C ALA A 26 -34.65 -17.84 35.21
N TYR A 27 -33.66 -17.05 34.78
CA TYR A 27 -32.93 -16.18 35.69
C TYR A 27 -33.90 -15.23 36.41
N THR A 28 -33.69 -15.04 37.71
CA THR A 28 -34.36 -13.97 38.46
C THR A 28 -33.72 -12.63 38.14
N TYR A 29 -34.46 -11.54 38.34
CA TYR A 29 -33.92 -10.18 38.17
C TYR A 29 -32.63 -9.96 38.98
N SER A 30 -32.61 -10.38 40.25
CA SER A 30 -31.42 -10.20 41.11
C SER A 30 -30.19 -10.98 40.60
N GLN A 31 -30.39 -12.18 40.06
CA GLN A 31 -29.29 -12.96 39.47
C GLN A 31 -28.75 -12.27 38.22
N ALA A 32 -29.63 -11.81 37.33
CA ALA A 32 -29.23 -11.07 36.13
C ALA A 32 -28.51 -9.76 36.48
N GLU A 33 -29.02 -8.99 37.45
CA GLU A 33 -28.40 -7.76 37.92
C GLU A 33 -26.98 -7.99 38.48
N LYS A 34 -26.77 -9.05 39.28
CA LYS A 34 -25.43 -9.41 39.78
C LYS A 34 -24.46 -9.69 38.64
N LEU A 35 -24.91 -10.40 37.60
CA LEU A 35 -24.09 -10.68 36.41
C LEU A 35 -23.76 -9.39 35.64
N VAL A 36 -24.72 -8.47 35.51
CA VAL A 36 -24.49 -7.15 34.89
C VAL A 36 -23.44 -6.35 35.68
N VAL A 37 -23.57 -6.26 37.01
CA VAL A 37 -22.59 -5.56 37.86
C VAL A 37 -21.19 -6.18 37.74
N GLN A 38 -21.11 -7.52 37.68
CA GLN A 38 -19.85 -8.20 37.48
C GLN A 38 -19.23 -7.88 36.10
N ALA A 39 -20.04 -7.84 35.04
CA ALA A 39 -19.59 -7.47 33.71
C ALA A 39 -19.12 -6.00 33.64
N GLU A 40 -19.84 -5.08 34.30
CA GLU A 40 -19.44 -3.67 34.43
C GLU A 40 -18.10 -3.52 35.16
N LYS A 41 -17.84 -4.32 36.21
CA LYS A 41 -16.55 -4.32 36.91
C LYS A 41 -15.39 -4.72 35.99
N TRP A 42 -15.57 -5.79 35.21
CA TRP A 42 -14.56 -6.24 34.24
C TRP A 42 -14.31 -5.18 33.15
N ALA A 43 -15.38 -4.61 32.59
CA ALA A 43 -15.29 -3.56 31.58
C ALA A 43 -14.65 -2.28 32.11
N GLY A 44 -14.93 -1.91 33.37
CA GLY A 44 -14.28 -0.79 34.05
C GLY A 44 -12.77 -0.97 34.16
N ALA A 45 -12.29 -2.18 34.44
CA ALA A 45 -10.86 -2.48 34.42
C ALA A 45 -10.28 -2.42 33.00
N LEU A 46 -10.97 -2.99 32.00
CA LEU A 46 -10.55 -2.99 30.61
C LEU A 46 -10.43 -1.56 30.04
N LYS A 47 -11.38 -0.67 30.36
CA LYS A 47 -11.40 0.74 29.95
C LYS A 47 -10.07 1.44 30.22
N TRP A 48 -9.46 1.17 31.36
CA TRP A 48 -8.22 1.82 31.78
C TRP A 48 -6.99 1.30 31.02
N GLN A 49 -6.98 0.03 30.63
CA GLN A 49 -5.87 -0.55 29.86
C GLN A 49 -5.79 -0.08 28.41
N ILE A 50 -6.89 0.47 27.87
CA ILE A 50 -6.98 0.96 26.48
C ILE A 50 -6.88 2.49 26.38
N SER A 51 -6.44 3.16 27.45
CA SER A 51 -6.32 4.61 27.52
C SER A 51 -4.90 5.04 27.90
N VAL A 52 -4.22 5.72 26.97
CA VAL A 52 -2.88 6.28 27.19
C VAL A 52 -2.86 7.33 28.29
N GLU A 53 -3.97 8.03 28.51
CA GLU A 53 -4.09 9.00 29.60
C GLU A 53 -3.88 8.35 30.97
N TYR A 54 -4.26 7.09 31.10
CA TYR A 54 -4.19 6.34 32.34
C TYR A 54 -2.94 5.46 32.43
N ASN A 55 -2.71 4.59 31.44
CA ASN A 55 -1.62 3.60 31.51
C ASN A 55 -0.25 4.18 31.10
N LYS A 56 -0.21 5.38 30.49
CA LYS A 56 0.98 6.05 29.95
C LYS A 56 1.80 5.24 28.93
N THR A 57 1.28 4.11 28.45
CA THR A 57 1.98 3.19 27.54
C THR A 57 1.08 2.73 26.39
N LEU A 58 1.70 2.41 25.25
CA LEU A 58 1.02 1.83 24.08
C LEU A 58 1.20 0.31 24.06
N GLU A 59 0.62 -0.34 25.07
CA GLU A 59 0.67 -1.79 25.23
C GLU A 59 -0.68 -2.41 24.88
N MET A 60 -0.63 -3.69 24.51
CA MET A 60 -1.85 -4.48 24.36
C MET A 60 -2.52 -4.61 25.74
N PRO A 61 -3.86 -4.55 25.79
CA PRO A 61 -4.55 -4.89 27.04
C PRO A 61 -4.25 -6.35 27.40
N ASP A 62 -4.37 -6.68 28.68
CA ASP A 62 -4.32 -8.06 29.13
C ASP A 62 -5.42 -8.85 28.41
N MET A 63 -5.00 -9.77 27.54
CA MET A 63 -5.93 -10.56 26.75
C MET A 63 -6.79 -11.48 27.62
N LYS A 64 -6.33 -11.86 28.82
CA LYS A 64 -7.17 -12.57 29.79
C LYS A 64 -8.30 -11.65 30.26
N LEU A 65 -7.98 -10.42 30.66
CA LEU A 65 -8.99 -9.42 31.04
C LEU A 65 -9.99 -9.14 29.92
N PHE A 66 -9.51 -8.93 28.69
CA PHE A 66 -10.37 -8.71 27.52
C PHE A 66 -11.34 -9.88 27.29
N ASN A 67 -10.83 -11.11 27.28
CA ASN A 67 -11.65 -12.31 27.09
C ASN A 67 -12.62 -12.55 28.26
N SER A 68 -12.18 -12.35 29.51
CA SER A 68 -13.06 -12.42 30.68
C SER A 68 -14.18 -11.39 30.62
N THR A 69 -13.91 -10.18 30.12
CA THR A 69 -14.94 -9.14 29.91
C THR A 69 -15.97 -9.58 28.88
N LYS A 70 -15.53 -10.16 27.74
CA LYS A 70 -16.44 -10.71 26.72
C LYS A 70 -17.31 -11.84 27.26
N THR A 71 -16.72 -12.76 28.03
CA THR A 71 -17.47 -13.85 28.66
C THR A 71 -18.49 -13.32 29.65
N ALA A 72 -18.10 -12.40 30.53
CA ALA A 72 -19.01 -11.79 31.50
C ALA A 72 -20.16 -11.04 30.80
N TYR A 73 -19.88 -10.32 29.71
CA TYR A 73 -20.91 -9.69 28.88
C TYR A 73 -21.89 -10.72 28.31
N SER A 74 -21.39 -11.77 27.64
CA SER A 74 -22.24 -12.80 27.04
C SER A 74 -23.13 -13.51 28.06
N THR A 75 -22.56 -13.87 29.22
CA THR A 75 -23.31 -14.49 30.32
C THR A 75 -24.38 -13.55 30.86
N ALA A 76 -24.05 -12.28 31.11
CA ALA A 76 -25.01 -11.29 31.59
C ALA A 76 -26.11 -11.00 30.55
N GLN A 77 -25.74 -10.87 29.28
CA GLN A 77 -26.67 -10.64 28.17
C GLN A 77 -27.68 -11.79 28.04
N THR A 78 -27.21 -13.04 28.17
CA THR A 78 -28.07 -14.23 28.14
C THR A 78 -29.07 -14.20 29.31
N ALA A 79 -28.59 -13.93 30.53
CA ALA A 79 -29.44 -13.82 31.71
C ALA A 79 -30.49 -12.70 31.56
N VAL A 80 -30.09 -11.50 31.13
CA VAL A 80 -30.99 -10.36 30.91
C VAL A 80 -32.00 -10.66 29.80
N ASN A 81 -31.58 -11.30 28.70
CA ASN A 81 -32.49 -11.63 27.60
C ASN A 81 -33.59 -12.63 28.01
N SER A 82 -33.28 -13.54 28.94
CA SER A 82 -34.25 -14.51 29.48
C SER A 82 -35.30 -13.90 30.42
N LEU A 83 -35.09 -12.67 30.91
CA LEU A 83 -36.02 -12.00 31.83
C LEU A 83 -37.34 -11.66 31.12
N LYS A 84 -38.44 -11.85 31.86
CA LYS A 84 -39.77 -11.31 31.54
C LYS A 84 -40.11 -10.05 32.37
N ASP A 85 -39.15 -9.56 33.14
CA ASP A 85 -39.29 -8.42 34.07
C ASP A 85 -39.33 -7.09 33.31
N SER A 86 -40.17 -6.15 33.74
CA SER A 86 -40.31 -4.82 33.12
C SER A 86 -39.03 -3.98 33.20
N ARG A 87 -38.15 -4.26 34.15
CA ARG A 87 -36.85 -3.60 34.33
C ARG A 87 -35.75 -4.14 33.41
N LYS A 88 -36.03 -5.18 32.61
CA LYS A 88 -35.08 -5.75 31.64
C LYS A 88 -34.41 -4.69 30.76
N ALA A 89 -35.19 -3.73 30.26
CA ALA A 89 -34.68 -2.66 29.40
C ALA A 89 -33.57 -1.84 30.06
N ALA A 90 -33.68 -1.57 31.37
CA ALA A 90 -32.64 -0.85 32.12
C ALA A 90 -31.34 -1.64 32.23
N LEU A 91 -31.41 -2.96 32.44
CA LEU A 91 -30.24 -3.84 32.46
C LEU A 91 -29.60 -3.97 31.07
N GLN A 92 -30.39 -4.05 30.00
CA GLN A 92 -29.89 -4.06 28.62
C GLN A 92 -29.16 -2.75 28.29
N TYR A 93 -29.73 -1.62 28.66
CA TYR A 93 -29.11 -0.31 28.47
C TYR A 93 -27.75 -0.22 29.19
N ARG A 94 -27.68 -0.67 30.44
CA ARG A 94 -26.42 -0.74 31.21
C ARG A 94 -25.37 -1.62 30.54
N LEU A 95 -25.75 -2.80 30.07
CA LEU A 95 -24.83 -3.69 29.34
C LEU A 95 -24.28 -3.02 28.07
N GLY A 96 -25.13 -2.34 27.29
CA GLY A 96 -24.71 -1.61 26.10
C GLY A 96 -23.73 -0.47 26.42
N GLN A 97 -24.07 0.39 27.37
CA GLN A 97 -23.30 1.61 27.66
C GLN A 97 -22.04 1.35 28.48
N ASN A 98 -22.07 0.40 29.42
CA ASN A 98 -21.00 0.21 30.39
C ASN A 98 -20.12 -1.00 30.10
N VAL A 99 -20.52 -1.91 29.21
CA VAL A 99 -19.78 -3.15 28.93
C VAL A 99 -19.47 -3.28 27.45
N GLU A 100 -20.48 -3.39 26.60
CA GLU A 100 -20.33 -3.56 25.15
C GLU A 100 -19.51 -2.43 24.51
N LEU A 101 -19.81 -1.18 24.91
CA LEU A 101 -19.03 0.00 24.49
C LEU A 101 -17.53 -0.16 24.73
N HIS A 102 -17.13 -0.68 25.90
CA HIS A 102 -15.73 -0.84 26.26
C HIS A 102 -15.07 -2.03 25.57
N ILE A 103 -15.81 -3.10 25.31
CA ILE A 103 -15.34 -4.22 24.46
C ILE A 103 -15.05 -3.70 23.05
N ASN A 104 -15.98 -2.95 22.44
CA ASN A 104 -15.83 -2.43 21.08
C ASN A 104 -14.65 -1.45 20.97
N ARG A 105 -14.47 -0.57 21.97
CA ARG A 105 -13.30 0.31 22.04
C ARG A 105 -11.99 -0.47 22.18
N ALA A 106 -11.98 -1.54 22.97
CA ALA A 106 -10.80 -2.39 23.12
C ALA A 106 -10.44 -3.11 21.83
N ILE A 107 -11.44 -3.62 21.07
CA ILE A 107 -11.21 -4.21 19.75
C ILE A 107 -10.55 -3.19 18.82
N ALA A 108 -11.10 -1.99 18.70
CA ALA A 108 -10.53 -0.94 17.85
C ALA A 108 -9.10 -0.57 18.26
N TYR A 109 -8.82 -0.50 19.57
CA TYR A 109 -7.49 -0.24 20.09
C TYR A 109 -6.50 -1.36 19.76
N ILE A 110 -6.88 -2.63 19.96
CA ILE A 110 -6.06 -3.81 19.62
C ILE A 110 -5.76 -3.84 18.13
N ASP A 111 -6.77 -3.63 17.27
CA ASP A 111 -6.59 -3.61 15.82
C ASP A 111 -5.61 -2.51 15.38
N ALA A 112 -5.74 -1.31 15.95
CA ALA A 112 -4.83 -0.20 15.66
C ALA A 112 -3.39 -0.49 16.14
N LEU A 113 -3.21 -1.16 17.29
CA LEU A 113 -1.86 -1.56 17.73
C LEU A 113 -1.26 -2.66 16.85
N ASN A 114 -2.07 -3.63 16.40
CA ASN A 114 -1.60 -4.67 15.48
C ASN A 114 -1.19 -4.08 14.13
N GLY A 115 -2.00 -3.17 13.57
CA GLY A 115 -1.65 -2.44 12.35
C GLY A 115 -0.38 -1.60 12.52
N GLY A 116 -0.24 -0.90 13.65
CA GLY A 116 0.96 -0.14 13.99
C GLY A 116 2.23 -1.01 14.07
N LYS A 117 2.16 -2.18 14.72
CA LYS A 117 3.28 -3.13 14.78
C LYS A 117 3.65 -3.70 13.40
N LYS A 118 2.66 -3.90 12.52
CA LYS A 118 2.95 -4.31 11.13
C LYS A 118 3.69 -3.20 10.38
N ILE A 119 3.26 -1.94 10.52
CA ILE A 119 3.97 -0.78 9.96
C ILE A 119 5.40 -0.69 10.49
N GLU A 120 5.60 -0.87 11.80
CA GLU A 120 6.93 -0.85 12.43
C GLU A 120 7.84 -1.92 11.83
N LYS A 121 7.36 -3.16 11.68
CA LYS A 121 8.11 -4.24 11.05
C LYS A 121 8.52 -3.89 9.62
N LEU A 122 7.58 -3.46 8.79
CA LEU A 122 7.85 -3.08 7.39
C LEU A 122 8.79 -1.86 7.31
N SER A 123 8.67 -0.91 8.23
CA SER A 123 9.57 0.25 8.31
C SER A 123 10.99 -0.17 8.68
N ASN A 124 11.16 -1.13 9.59
CA ASN A 124 12.48 -1.66 9.93
C ASN A 124 13.11 -2.39 8.74
N GLU A 125 12.34 -3.17 7.99
CA GLU A 125 12.80 -3.81 6.76
C GLU A 125 13.20 -2.77 5.70
N LEU A 126 12.40 -1.71 5.51
CA LEU A 126 12.70 -0.66 4.54
C LEU A 126 13.94 0.14 4.96
N SER A 127 14.06 0.44 6.25
CA SER A 127 15.23 1.10 6.81
C SER A 127 16.49 0.26 6.64
N TYR A 128 16.38 -1.06 6.71
CA TYR A 128 17.50 -1.95 6.42
C TYR A 128 17.92 -1.85 4.95
N LEU A 129 16.98 -1.94 3.99
CA LEU A 129 17.32 -1.82 2.57
C LEU A 129 17.95 -0.46 2.23
N ILE A 130 17.44 0.63 2.81
CA ILE A 130 18.02 1.98 2.63
C ILE A 130 19.44 2.03 3.17
N LYS A 131 19.67 1.49 4.37
CA LYS A 131 20.97 1.53 5.05
C LYS A 131 22.02 0.69 4.33
N GLU A 132 21.64 -0.49 3.87
CA GLU A 132 22.53 -1.41 3.15
C GLU A 132 22.58 -1.10 1.65
N GLU A 133 21.95 -0.01 1.21
CA GLU A 133 21.92 0.47 -0.17
C GLU A 133 21.40 -0.56 -1.19
N ILE A 134 20.42 -1.37 -0.78
CA ILE A 134 19.82 -2.44 -1.60
C ILE A 134 18.56 -1.91 -2.28
N TYR A 135 18.72 -1.09 -3.32
CA TYR A 135 17.60 -0.41 -3.99
C TYR A 135 16.89 -1.25 -5.06
N MET A 136 17.63 -2.04 -5.83
CA MET A 136 17.07 -2.75 -6.98
C MET A 136 16.34 -4.06 -6.63
N ILE A 137 16.30 -4.45 -5.35
CA ILE A 137 15.70 -5.71 -4.89
C ILE A 137 14.62 -5.40 -3.86
N ARG A 138 13.35 -5.63 -4.22
CA ARG A 138 12.16 -5.59 -3.34
C ARG A 138 11.86 -4.24 -2.65
N MET A 139 12.61 -3.18 -2.94
CA MET A 139 12.43 -1.85 -2.34
C MET A 139 11.05 -1.27 -2.67
N ASP A 140 10.64 -1.38 -3.93
CA ASP A 140 9.34 -1.01 -4.49
C ASP A 140 8.19 -1.81 -3.85
N ASP A 141 8.30 -3.15 -3.84
CA ASP A 141 7.32 -4.02 -3.18
C ASP A 141 7.07 -3.61 -1.73
N LEU A 142 8.16 -3.41 -0.99
CA LEU A 142 8.11 -3.05 0.42
C LEU A 142 7.56 -1.64 0.64
N TYR A 143 7.91 -0.70 -0.23
CA TYR A 143 7.36 0.65 -0.24
C TYR A 143 5.84 0.64 -0.46
N HIS A 144 5.35 -0.18 -1.39
CA HIS A 144 3.93 -0.30 -1.67
C HIS A 144 3.17 -1.00 -0.55
N GLU A 145 3.73 -2.08 0.04
CA GLU A 145 3.13 -2.74 1.20
C GLU A 145 3.04 -1.78 2.39
N LEU A 146 4.13 -1.07 2.69
CA LEU A 146 4.15 -0.06 3.75
C LEU A 146 3.13 1.06 3.48
N SER A 147 3.06 1.55 2.24
CA SER A 147 2.07 2.55 1.83
C SER A 147 0.63 2.09 2.04
N TYR A 148 0.35 0.81 1.73
CA TYR A 148 -0.95 0.22 1.95
C TYR A 148 -1.31 0.15 3.44
N GLU A 149 -0.40 -0.35 4.28
CA GLU A 149 -0.63 -0.46 5.71
C GLU A 149 -0.76 0.92 6.39
N ILE A 150 0.00 1.93 5.98
CA ILE A 150 -0.17 3.33 6.45
C ILE A 150 -1.58 3.85 6.16
N ARG A 151 -2.10 3.63 4.94
CA ARG A 151 -3.46 4.04 4.56
C ARG A 151 -4.52 3.31 5.39
N LYS A 152 -4.36 1.99 5.55
CA LYS A 152 -5.24 1.15 6.37
C LYS A 152 -5.25 1.60 7.83
N GLN A 153 -4.09 1.94 8.38
CA GLN A 153 -3.94 2.40 9.76
C GLN A 153 -4.70 3.71 10.01
N ALA A 154 -4.77 4.61 9.02
CA ALA A 154 -5.57 5.83 9.15
C ALA A 154 -7.05 5.51 9.44
N ILE A 155 -7.61 4.49 8.79
CA ILE A 155 -8.99 4.03 8.99
C ILE A 155 -9.16 3.41 10.39
N LEU A 156 -8.20 2.60 10.84
CA LEU A 156 -8.23 1.99 12.18
C LEU A 156 -8.15 3.05 13.28
N LEU A 157 -7.32 4.07 13.11
CA LEU A 157 -7.18 5.17 14.07
C LEU A 157 -8.49 5.93 14.29
N TYR A 158 -9.35 6.10 13.27
CA TYR A 158 -10.66 6.74 13.46
C TYR A 158 -11.58 5.98 14.42
N ARG A 159 -11.38 4.67 14.59
CA ARG A 159 -12.19 3.83 15.48
C ARG A 159 -11.70 3.85 16.93
N VAL A 160 -10.45 4.26 17.15
CA VAL A 160 -9.85 4.29 18.49
C VAL A 160 -10.44 5.44 19.30
N TYR A 161 -10.89 5.12 20.51
CA TYR A 161 -11.42 6.11 21.43
C TYR A 161 -10.29 6.85 22.18
N GLY A 162 -10.47 8.17 22.35
CA GLY A 162 -9.49 9.04 22.99
C GLY A 162 -8.58 9.73 21.96
N LYS A 163 -8.49 11.07 22.02
CA LYS A 163 -7.62 11.86 21.14
C LYS A 163 -6.14 11.56 21.43
N SER A 164 -5.77 11.64 22.71
CA SER A 164 -4.44 11.31 23.23
C SER A 164 -3.95 9.92 22.82
N THR A 165 -4.80 8.89 22.95
CA THR A 165 -4.47 7.52 22.52
C THR A 165 -4.20 7.44 21.00
N ARG A 166 -5.05 8.09 20.18
CA ARG A 166 -4.85 8.14 18.72
C ARG A 166 -3.56 8.84 18.34
N GLU A 167 -3.29 9.99 18.94
CA GLU A 167 -2.07 10.76 18.69
C GLU A 167 -0.83 9.98 19.09
N ALA A 168 -0.86 9.27 20.21
CA ALA A 168 0.25 8.42 20.63
C ALA A 168 0.52 7.28 19.61
N ILE A 169 -0.52 6.56 19.15
CA ILE A 169 -0.36 5.49 18.14
C ILE A 169 0.19 6.07 16.83
N LEU A 170 -0.33 7.24 16.41
CA LEU A 170 0.12 7.92 15.19
C LEU A 170 1.60 8.34 15.29
N ALA A 171 2.00 8.94 16.41
CA ALA A 171 3.36 9.39 16.65
C ALA A 171 4.35 8.22 16.72
N LYS A 172 3.94 7.09 17.31
CA LYS A 172 4.80 5.91 17.44
C LYS A 172 5.02 5.17 16.12
N TYR A 173 3.96 4.97 15.33
CA TYR A 173 4.02 4.05 14.18
C TYR A 173 3.92 4.75 12.84
N LYS A 174 2.96 5.66 12.67
CA LYS A 174 2.62 6.21 11.35
C LYS A 174 3.61 7.29 10.89
N LEU A 175 3.87 8.30 11.72
CA LEU A 175 4.73 9.43 11.32
C LEU A 175 6.16 9.00 10.96
N PRO A 176 6.85 8.14 11.75
CA PRO A 176 8.20 7.71 11.40
C PRO A 176 8.22 6.91 10.09
N ALA A 177 7.18 6.10 9.84
CA ALA A 177 7.05 5.33 8.61
C ALA A 177 6.83 6.22 7.38
N GLU A 178 6.00 7.26 7.47
CA GLU A 178 5.79 8.23 6.38
C GLU A 178 7.08 9.00 6.07
N GLN A 179 7.82 9.41 7.10
CA GLN A 179 9.12 10.06 6.93
C GLN A 179 10.14 9.14 6.26
N LEU A 180 10.25 7.88 6.71
CA LEU A 180 11.15 6.91 6.11
C LEU A 180 10.82 6.68 4.63
N LYS A 181 9.53 6.50 4.34
CA LYS A 181 9.02 6.28 2.98
C LYS A 181 9.38 7.43 2.03
N SER A 182 9.26 8.67 2.50
CA SER A 182 9.55 9.85 1.68
C SER A 182 10.97 9.87 1.13
N LYS A 183 11.93 9.22 1.80
CA LYS A 183 13.34 9.18 1.38
C LYS A 183 13.57 8.42 0.07
N VAL A 184 12.70 7.48 -0.27
CA VAL A 184 12.84 6.62 -1.45
C VAL A 184 11.70 6.80 -2.46
N ALA A 185 10.84 7.80 -2.25
CA ALA A 185 9.64 7.98 -3.06
C ALA A 185 9.95 8.22 -4.55
N TYR A 186 10.95 9.04 -4.85
CA TYR A 186 11.38 9.28 -6.23
C TYR A 186 11.97 8.03 -6.87
N PHE A 187 12.84 7.30 -6.15
CA PHE A 187 13.39 6.03 -6.64
C PHE A 187 12.28 5.06 -7.04
N VAL A 188 11.31 4.81 -6.15
CA VAL A 188 10.21 3.87 -6.43
C VAL A 188 9.35 4.36 -7.59
N THR A 189 9.06 5.67 -7.65
CA THR A 189 8.24 6.23 -8.74
C THR A 189 8.92 6.05 -10.10
N VAL A 190 10.23 6.33 -10.19
CA VAL A 190 10.99 6.15 -11.43
C VAL A 190 11.11 4.67 -11.76
N LYS A 191 11.37 3.81 -10.77
CA LYS A 191 11.38 2.35 -10.98
C LYS A 191 10.05 1.83 -11.52
N ASP A 192 8.91 2.26 -10.97
CA ASP A 192 7.58 1.89 -11.45
C ASP A 192 7.35 2.30 -12.91
N LEU A 193 7.85 3.48 -13.32
CA LEU A 193 7.75 3.97 -14.71
C LEU A 193 8.64 3.16 -15.64
N VAL A 194 9.88 2.88 -15.22
CA VAL A 194 10.82 2.04 -15.98
C VAL A 194 10.28 0.63 -16.13
N ASP A 195 9.71 0.04 -15.08
CA ASP A 195 9.13 -1.32 -15.16
C ASP A 195 7.88 -1.35 -16.05
N LYS A 196 7.06 -0.28 -16.06
CA LYS A 196 5.97 -0.14 -17.04
C LYS A 196 6.48 -0.04 -18.47
N ALA A 197 7.53 0.72 -18.71
CA ALA A 197 8.18 0.81 -20.02
C ALA A 197 8.76 -0.56 -20.45
N LYS A 198 9.37 -1.32 -19.54
CA LYS A 198 9.82 -2.70 -19.82
C LYS A 198 8.65 -3.62 -20.19
N LEU A 199 7.51 -3.50 -19.50
CA LEU A 199 6.31 -4.29 -19.81
C LEU A 199 5.71 -3.92 -21.16
N GLU A 200 5.73 -2.63 -21.52
CA GLU A 200 5.27 -2.15 -22.82
C GLU A 200 6.18 -2.63 -23.95
N MET A 201 7.50 -2.50 -23.79
CA MET A 201 8.50 -2.98 -24.75
C MET A 201 8.43 -4.49 -25.00
N ALA A 202 7.95 -5.26 -24.03
CA ALA A 202 7.81 -6.71 -24.13
C ALA A 202 6.56 -7.17 -24.91
N LYS A 203 5.71 -6.24 -25.38
CA LYS A 203 4.52 -6.58 -26.19
C LYS A 203 4.90 -6.83 -27.65
N ASP A 204 4.04 -7.57 -28.35
CA ASP A 204 4.16 -7.78 -29.79
C ASP A 204 4.02 -6.46 -30.59
N GLU A 205 3.17 -5.56 -30.10
CA GLU A 205 2.97 -4.22 -30.65
C GLU A 205 3.25 -3.21 -29.53
N VAL A 206 4.28 -2.39 -29.74
CA VAL A 206 4.75 -1.39 -28.78
C VAL A 206 4.00 -0.08 -29.01
N ASP A 207 3.33 0.44 -27.98
CA ASP A 207 2.80 1.79 -28.01
C ASP A 207 3.94 2.82 -27.77
N ILE A 208 4.45 3.39 -28.86
CA ILE A 208 5.59 4.33 -28.86
C ILE A 208 5.29 5.56 -28.01
N TYR A 209 4.10 6.15 -28.14
CA TYR A 209 3.73 7.35 -27.37
C TYR A 209 3.62 7.07 -25.88
N LEU A 210 3.09 5.89 -25.51
CA LEU A 210 3.05 5.47 -24.12
C LEU A 210 4.45 5.20 -23.55
N MET A 211 5.34 4.58 -24.34
CA MET A 211 6.74 4.38 -24.00
C MET A 211 7.46 5.70 -23.72
N ILE A 212 7.35 6.67 -24.65
CA ILE A 212 7.94 8.00 -24.49
C ILE A 212 7.41 8.67 -23.24
N ASN A 213 6.11 8.57 -22.97
CA ASN A 213 5.52 9.15 -21.77
C ASN A 213 6.11 8.57 -20.47
N TYR A 214 6.39 7.26 -20.44
CA TYR A 214 7.05 6.64 -19.30
C TYR A 214 8.51 7.07 -19.17
N LEU A 215 9.27 7.06 -20.26
CA LEU A 215 10.69 7.41 -20.28
C LEU A 215 10.90 8.88 -19.91
N ASP A 216 10.10 9.80 -20.45
CA ASP A 216 10.17 11.24 -20.16
C ASP A 216 9.89 11.53 -18.68
N LYS A 217 8.78 11.00 -18.15
CA LYS A 217 8.46 11.16 -16.72
C LYS A 217 9.55 10.58 -15.84
N ALA A 218 10.06 9.39 -16.17
CA ALA A 218 11.14 8.75 -15.42
C ALA A 218 12.42 9.61 -15.44
N ASN A 219 12.80 10.10 -16.62
CA ASN A 219 13.98 10.93 -16.82
C ASN A 219 13.92 12.26 -16.04
N SER A 220 12.76 12.93 -16.06
CA SER A 220 12.52 14.21 -15.35
C SER A 220 12.63 14.15 -13.82
N MET A 221 12.74 12.94 -13.25
CA MET A 221 12.83 12.72 -11.81
C MET A 221 14.13 12.04 -11.38
N LEU A 222 15.04 11.69 -12.31
CA LEU A 222 16.29 11.00 -11.99
C LEU A 222 17.16 11.80 -11.01
N ASP A 223 17.28 13.11 -11.23
CA ASP A 223 18.09 14.02 -10.40
C ASP A 223 17.62 14.12 -8.93
N LYS A 224 16.38 13.71 -8.66
CA LYS A 224 15.79 13.69 -7.30
C LYS A 224 16.06 12.38 -6.57
N ILE A 225 16.69 11.40 -7.22
CA ILE A 225 16.99 10.10 -6.64
C ILE A 225 18.32 10.16 -5.92
N THR A 226 18.30 9.76 -4.65
CA THR A 226 19.50 9.49 -3.86
C THR A 226 19.41 8.08 -3.30
N PRO A 227 20.52 7.32 -3.24
CA PRO A 227 21.88 7.68 -3.64
C PRO A 227 22.12 7.59 -5.16
N GLU A 228 23.23 8.16 -5.62
CA GLU A 228 23.59 8.27 -7.03
C GLU A 228 23.67 6.92 -7.76
N HIS A 229 24.16 5.86 -7.11
CA HIS A 229 24.21 4.54 -7.75
C HIS A 229 22.80 3.98 -8.06
N ALA A 230 21.79 4.29 -7.24
CA ALA A 230 20.41 3.87 -7.47
C ALA A 230 19.79 4.64 -8.64
N MET A 231 20.08 5.95 -8.73
CA MET A 231 19.76 6.76 -9.90
C MET A 231 20.40 6.18 -11.17
N ARG A 232 21.72 5.91 -11.15
CA ARG A 232 22.47 5.39 -12.31
C ARG A 232 21.94 4.04 -12.80
N ALA A 233 21.52 3.17 -11.89
CA ALA A 233 20.90 1.90 -12.26
C ALA A 233 19.62 2.11 -13.10
N LEU A 234 18.74 3.03 -12.67
CA LEU A 234 17.51 3.35 -13.41
C LEU A 234 17.78 4.13 -14.70
N GLN A 235 18.76 5.03 -14.70
CA GLN A 235 19.20 5.72 -15.91
C GLN A 235 19.72 4.73 -16.96
N THR A 236 20.48 3.71 -16.54
CA THR A 236 20.97 2.65 -17.44
C THR A 236 19.80 1.91 -18.10
N ASP A 237 18.75 1.60 -17.33
CA ASP A 237 17.53 0.99 -17.87
C ASP A 237 16.81 1.92 -18.86
N ILE A 238 16.72 3.22 -18.58
CA ILE A 238 16.11 4.22 -19.48
C ILE A 238 16.89 4.30 -20.80
N VAL A 239 18.21 4.40 -20.75
CA VAL A 239 19.08 4.45 -21.94
C VAL A 239 18.92 3.17 -22.77
N LYS A 240 18.90 2.00 -22.11
CA LYS A 240 18.70 0.72 -22.79
C LYS A 240 17.34 0.66 -23.52
N LEU A 241 16.26 1.02 -22.83
CA LEU A 241 14.92 1.04 -23.42
C LEU A 241 14.81 2.05 -24.57
N SER A 242 15.50 3.19 -24.46
CA SER A 242 15.54 4.21 -25.50
C SER A 242 16.27 3.71 -26.74
N SER A 243 17.38 2.99 -26.56
CA SER A 243 18.10 2.35 -27.67
C SER A 243 17.26 1.27 -28.38
N GLU A 244 16.52 0.47 -27.62
CA GLU A 244 15.59 -0.53 -28.17
C GLU A 244 14.45 0.14 -28.94
N LEU A 245 13.87 1.21 -28.39
CA LEU A 245 12.81 2.00 -29.04
C LEU A 245 13.31 2.67 -30.34
N SER A 246 14.53 3.21 -30.33
CA SER A 246 15.16 3.83 -31.52
C SER A 246 15.19 2.90 -32.71
N SER A 247 15.56 1.63 -32.46
CA SER A 247 15.61 0.61 -33.50
C SER A 247 14.23 0.31 -34.11
N ILE A 248 13.16 0.46 -33.32
CA ILE A 248 11.79 0.28 -33.78
C ILE A 248 11.36 1.51 -34.60
N SER A 249 11.49 2.71 -34.03
CA SER A 249 11.02 3.95 -34.64
C SER A 249 11.70 4.25 -35.98
N GLU A 250 13.02 4.03 -36.06
CA GLU A 250 13.79 4.25 -37.30
C GLU A 250 13.46 3.21 -38.39
N SER A 251 13.05 1.99 -38.03
CA SER A 251 12.81 0.93 -39.02
C SER A 251 11.61 1.16 -39.94
N TYR A 252 10.70 2.05 -39.54
CA TYR A 252 9.48 2.36 -40.29
C TYR A 252 9.50 3.74 -40.95
N PHE A 253 10.55 4.54 -40.74
CA PHE A 253 10.62 5.90 -41.23
C PHE A 253 11.39 5.98 -42.56
N GLU A 254 10.83 6.68 -43.54
CA GLU A 254 11.41 6.86 -44.88
C GLU A 254 11.85 8.32 -45.17
N GLY A 255 11.79 9.21 -44.17
CA GLY A 255 12.16 10.63 -44.30
C GLY A 255 13.59 10.94 -43.83
N PRO A 256 13.90 12.23 -43.55
CA PRO A 256 15.25 12.66 -43.15
C PRO A 256 15.73 12.03 -41.84
N MET A 257 16.77 11.21 -41.89
CA MET A 257 17.32 10.53 -40.71
C MET A 257 18.35 11.39 -40.00
N ILE A 258 18.45 11.29 -38.68
CA ILE A 258 19.55 11.94 -37.95
C ILE A 258 20.83 11.12 -38.14
N GLU A 259 21.75 11.62 -38.94
CA GLU A 259 23.08 11.05 -39.22
C GLU A 259 24.08 11.37 -38.09
N GLY A 260 23.88 12.49 -37.41
CA GLY A 260 24.76 12.89 -36.32
C GLY A 260 24.22 14.02 -35.49
N LEU A 261 24.72 14.10 -34.26
CA LEU A 261 24.41 15.16 -33.33
C LEU A 261 25.71 15.63 -32.69
N ASN A 262 25.93 16.94 -32.63
CA ASN A 262 27.11 17.54 -32.02
C ASN A 262 26.71 18.73 -31.13
N THR A 263 27.63 19.20 -30.29
CA THR A 263 27.45 20.44 -29.53
C THR A 263 28.46 21.48 -30.00
N GLU A 264 27.98 22.63 -30.44
CA GLU A 264 28.83 23.71 -30.94
C GLU A 264 29.52 24.42 -29.75
N ASP A 265 30.85 24.53 -29.80
CA ASP A 265 31.65 25.43 -28.96
C ASP A 265 31.81 25.18 -27.45
N GLY A 266 31.62 23.97 -26.92
CA GLY A 266 31.85 23.71 -25.49
C GLY A 266 30.88 24.46 -24.55
N PHE A 267 30.04 25.32 -25.14
CA PHE A 267 28.78 25.80 -24.62
C PHE A 267 27.77 24.70 -24.93
N GLN A 268 27.56 23.86 -23.93
CA GLN A 268 26.67 22.70 -23.91
C GLN A 268 25.18 23.05 -24.19
N GLU A 269 24.89 24.23 -24.74
CA GLU A 269 23.58 24.85 -24.96
C GLU A 269 23.19 24.92 -26.44
N THR A 270 24.08 24.59 -27.40
CA THR A 270 23.73 24.52 -28.83
C THR A 270 23.99 23.12 -29.35
N MET A 271 22.98 22.55 -30.01
CA MET A 271 22.98 21.22 -30.60
C MET A 271 22.92 21.35 -32.12
N ILE A 272 23.94 20.83 -32.79
CA ILE A 272 23.97 20.68 -34.24
C ILE A 272 23.39 19.31 -34.56
N VAL A 273 22.30 19.25 -35.31
CA VAL A 273 21.72 18.01 -35.80
C VAL A 273 22.00 17.92 -37.30
N ILE A 274 22.58 16.81 -37.71
CA ILE A 274 22.92 16.52 -39.10
C ILE A 274 21.88 15.53 -39.62
N PHE A 275 21.09 15.95 -40.61
CA PHE A 275 20.09 15.13 -41.27
C PHE A 275 20.62 14.58 -42.59
N ASP A 276 20.41 13.28 -42.83
CA ASP A 276 20.60 12.64 -44.13
C ASP A 276 19.36 12.87 -45.01
N MET A 277 19.53 13.67 -46.06
CA MET A 277 18.52 14.01 -47.06
C MET A 277 18.60 13.10 -48.30
N ALA A 278 19.21 11.92 -48.19
CA ALA A 278 19.54 10.95 -49.23
C ALA A 278 20.61 11.41 -50.24
N ASP A 279 20.52 12.63 -50.75
CA ASP A 279 21.46 13.19 -51.75
C ASP A 279 22.52 14.12 -51.13
N TYR A 280 22.27 14.63 -49.92
CA TYR A 280 23.16 15.54 -49.19
C TYR A 280 22.89 15.49 -47.69
N LEU A 281 23.81 16.06 -46.90
CA LEU A 281 23.63 16.28 -45.46
C LEU A 281 23.18 17.71 -45.20
N GLN A 282 22.19 17.90 -44.34
CA GLN A 282 21.73 19.21 -43.88
C GLN A 282 22.02 19.37 -42.39
N GLU A 283 22.62 20.50 -42.02
CA GLU A 283 22.90 20.84 -40.62
C GLU A 283 21.87 21.84 -40.11
N GLU A 284 21.30 21.56 -38.95
CA GLU A 284 20.39 22.47 -38.25
C GLU A 284 20.86 22.72 -36.82
N LEU A 285 20.59 23.93 -36.33
CA LEU A 285 21.01 24.37 -35.01
C LEU A 285 19.80 24.47 -34.08
N TYR A 286 19.87 23.77 -32.96
CA TYR A 286 18.86 23.79 -31.90
C TYR A 286 19.48 24.28 -30.60
N LEU A 287 18.74 25.09 -29.85
CA LEU A 287 19.19 25.57 -28.54
C LEU A 287 18.63 24.67 -27.43
N LEU A 288 19.51 24.27 -26.52
CA LEU A 288 19.16 23.61 -25.27
C LEU A 288 18.98 24.67 -24.18
N ASP A 289 17.89 24.56 -23.42
CA ASP A 289 17.63 25.47 -22.30
C ASP A 289 18.74 25.47 -21.24
N GLU A 290 19.44 24.34 -21.10
CA GLU A 290 20.57 24.19 -20.20
C GLU A 290 21.65 23.28 -20.80
N PRO A 291 22.92 23.46 -20.41
CA PRO A 291 24.00 22.50 -20.60
C PRO A 291 23.64 21.04 -20.30
N LEU A 292 23.88 20.11 -21.24
CA LEU A 292 23.85 18.67 -20.94
C LEU A 292 25.11 18.24 -20.19
N LYS A 293 24.97 17.89 -18.91
CA LYS A 293 26.09 17.56 -18.02
C LYS A 293 26.56 16.11 -18.21
N TYR A 294 27.79 15.81 -17.79
CA TYR A 294 28.31 14.45 -17.75
C TYR A 294 27.37 13.49 -16.99
N GLN A 295 27.14 12.31 -17.57
CA GLN A 295 26.20 11.28 -17.08
C GLN A 295 24.76 11.77 -16.94
N GLN A 296 24.37 12.82 -17.66
CA GLN A 296 22.99 13.28 -17.72
C GLN A 296 22.30 12.73 -18.97
N THR A 297 21.04 12.38 -18.81
CA THR A 297 20.11 12.06 -19.88
C THR A 297 19.08 13.19 -20.04
N ARG A 298 18.67 13.48 -21.28
CA ARG A 298 17.64 14.47 -21.57
C ARG A 298 16.80 14.04 -22.76
N ILE A 299 15.48 14.17 -22.65
CA ILE A 299 14.57 13.99 -23.78
C ILE A 299 14.23 15.37 -24.34
N LEU A 300 14.26 15.50 -25.66
CA LEU A 300 14.02 16.73 -26.39
C LEU A 300 13.13 16.45 -27.60
N THR A 301 12.38 17.46 -28.00
CA THR A 301 11.55 17.42 -29.21
C THR A 301 11.86 18.63 -30.08
N PHE A 302 11.98 18.44 -31.39
CA PHE A 302 12.22 19.50 -32.35
C PHE A 302 11.64 19.18 -33.73
N GLU A 303 11.39 20.21 -34.53
CA GLU A 303 10.76 20.07 -35.86
C GLU A 303 11.80 20.25 -36.98
N PHE A 304 11.73 19.42 -38.02
CA PHE A 304 12.53 19.54 -39.23
C PHE A 304 11.77 19.03 -40.46
N GLU A 305 11.70 19.84 -41.52
CA GLU A 305 11.08 19.49 -42.82
C GLU A 305 9.68 18.84 -42.72
N GLY A 306 8.84 19.34 -41.80
CA GLY A 306 7.47 18.85 -41.60
C GLY A 306 7.35 17.61 -40.69
N PHE A 307 8.44 17.21 -40.03
CA PHE A 307 8.46 16.13 -39.05
C PHE A 307 8.84 16.63 -37.67
N GLU A 308 8.21 16.09 -36.64
CA GLU A 308 8.58 16.24 -35.24
C GLU A 308 9.43 15.05 -34.81
N TYR A 309 10.63 15.32 -34.32
CA TYR A 309 11.58 14.33 -33.81
C TYR A 309 11.61 14.39 -32.29
N THR A 310 11.43 13.25 -31.63
CA THR A 310 11.66 13.11 -30.20
C THR A 310 12.90 12.26 -29.95
N VAL A 311 13.90 12.81 -29.27
CA VAL A 311 15.19 12.14 -29.04
C VAL A 311 15.57 12.10 -27.57
N LEU A 312 16.21 11.01 -27.13
CA LEU A 312 16.95 10.97 -25.86
C LEU A 312 18.43 11.21 -26.12
N LEU A 313 19.01 12.20 -25.45
CA LEU A 313 20.45 12.45 -25.38
C LEU A 313 21.03 11.84 -24.11
N TYR A 314 22.24 11.29 -24.19
CA TYR A 314 23.01 10.79 -23.05
C TYR A 314 24.48 11.19 -23.14
N LYS A 315 24.97 11.94 -22.15
CA LYS A 315 26.37 12.39 -22.11
C LYS A 315 27.27 11.38 -21.42
N THR A 316 27.96 10.55 -22.19
CA THR A 316 28.82 9.46 -21.69
C THR A 316 30.27 9.84 -21.42
N ASP A 317 30.71 11.02 -21.88
CA ASP A 317 32.09 11.51 -21.74
C ASP A 317 32.13 12.89 -21.05
N GLU A 318 33.04 13.06 -20.09
CA GLU A 318 33.26 14.33 -19.38
C GLU A 318 33.79 15.43 -20.30
N ASN A 319 34.48 15.06 -21.38
CA ASN A 319 34.99 15.96 -22.38
C ASN A 319 33.82 16.65 -23.10
N PRO A 320 33.67 17.99 -22.98
CA PRO A 320 32.55 18.71 -23.61
C PRO A 320 32.58 18.64 -25.14
N TRP A 321 33.72 18.28 -25.74
CA TRP A 321 33.91 18.17 -27.19
C TRP A 321 33.49 16.82 -27.77
N VAL A 322 33.21 15.83 -26.92
CA VAL A 322 32.70 14.52 -27.36
C VAL A 322 31.19 14.61 -27.45
N ARG A 323 30.63 14.34 -28.64
CA ARG A 323 29.18 14.33 -28.85
C ARG A 323 28.47 13.39 -27.87
N PRO A 324 27.26 13.75 -27.38
CA PRO A 324 26.47 12.82 -26.60
C PRO A 324 25.99 11.67 -27.49
N ASP A 325 25.72 10.52 -26.87
CA ASP A 325 24.94 9.47 -27.50
C ASP A 325 23.50 9.96 -27.66
N TYR A 326 22.82 9.56 -28.73
CA TYR A 326 21.41 9.90 -28.96
C TYR A 326 20.61 8.69 -29.42
N TYR A 327 19.31 8.72 -29.16
CA TYR A 327 18.34 7.69 -29.53
C TYR A 327 17.04 8.35 -29.99
N THR A 328 16.62 8.06 -31.22
CA THR A 328 15.41 8.62 -31.84
C THR A 328 14.18 7.88 -31.34
N LEU A 329 13.48 8.44 -30.37
CA LEU A 329 12.34 7.76 -29.73
C LEU A 329 11.10 7.74 -30.63
N ASP A 330 10.85 8.80 -31.38
CA ASP A 330 9.71 8.92 -32.30
C ASP A 330 10.01 9.93 -33.40
N ILE A 331 9.36 9.74 -34.56
CA ILE A 331 9.35 10.67 -35.69
C ILE A 331 7.90 10.73 -36.21
N THR A 332 7.25 11.88 -36.07
CA THR A 332 5.84 12.09 -36.44
C THR A 332 5.71 13.17 -37.51
N GLU A 333 4.92 12.92 -38.57
CA GLU A 333 4.58 13.92 -39.61
C GLU A 333 3.57 14.94 -39.06
N ILE A 334 3.80 16.25 -39.31
CA ILE A 334 3.02 17.39 -38.75
C ILE A 334 1.97 17.94 -39.73
#